data_AF-A0A2W0A0G4-F1
#
_entry.id   AF-A0A2W0A0G4-F1
#
_cell.length_a   1.000
_cell.length_b   1.000
_cell.length_c   1.000
_cell.angle_alpha   90.00
_cell.angle_beta   90.00
_cell.angle_gamma   90.00
#
_symmetry.space_group_name_H-M   'P 1'
#
loop_
_entity.id
_entity.type
_entity.pdbx_description
1 polymer ?
#
loop_
_entity_poly.entity_id
_entity_poly.type
_entity_poly.pdbx_seq_one_letter_code
_entity_poly.pdbx_strand_id
1 'polypeptide(L)'
;MGGVTVPAVEEYLYSLLPPRDEVLAEMEEEAARRKVPIVGPAVARILYQLALIGKAKTVFEMGSAIGYSTIWWARAVGENGRVFYTDGDPINAERARKYFERAG
;
A
#
# COMPACT_ATOMS: atom_id res chain seq x y z
N MET A 1 -13.66 10.49 0.51
CA MET A 1 -13.58 10.36 1.98
C MET A 1 -13.20 11.74 2.48
N GLY A 2 -14.17 12.64 2.67
CA GLY A 2 -13.91 14.04 3.03
C GLY A 2 -14.10 14.26 4.52
N GLY A 3 -13.32 15.15 5.14
CA GLY A 3 -13.63 15.65 6.48
C GLY A 3 -12.47 15.73 7.47
N VAL A 4 -11.26 15.28 7.12
CA VAL A 4 -10.06 15.50 7.96
C VAL A 4 -9.29 16.74 7.48
N THR A 5 -9.05 16.83 6.18
CA THR A 5 -8.42 17.97 5.52
C THR A 5 -9.43 18.68 4.60
N VAL A 6 -9.17 19.95 4.29
CA VAL A 6 -9.95 20.67 3.27
C VAL A 6 -9.56 20.19 1.86
N PRO A 7 -10.49 20.14 0.89
CA PRO A 7 -10.23 19.56 -0.43
C PRO A 7 -8.99 20.12 -1.14
N ALA A 8 -8.75 21.42 -1.03
CA ALA A 8 -7.58 22.06 -1.65
C ALA A 8 -6.23 21.52 -1.12
N VAL A 9 -6.17 21.13 0.16
CA VAL A 9 -4.97 20.53 0.75
C VAL A 9 -4.80 19.09 0.25
N GLU A 10 -5.88 18.32 0.16
CA GLU A 10 -5.84 16.96 -0.37
C GLU A 10 -5.40 16.96 -1.84
N GLU A 11 -5.98 17.82 -2.67
CA GLU A 11 -5.60 17.98 -4.07
C GLU A 11 -4.13 18.39 -4.22
N TYR A 12 -3.67 19.36 -3.44
CA TYR A 12 -2.27 19.76 -3.42
C TYR A 12 -1.34 18.60 -3.07
N LEU A 13 -1.62 17.87 -1.99
CA LEU A 13 -0.80 16.72 -1.59
C LEU A 13 -0.75 15.64 -2.67
N TYR A 14 -1.88 15.32 -3.29
CA TYR A 14 -1.94 14.33 -4.35
C TYR A 14 -1.24 14.79 -5.64
N SER A 15 -1.26 16.09 -5.93
CA SER A 15 -0.55 16.68 -7.09
C SER A 15 0.98 16.57 -6.99
N LEU A 16 1.52 16.47 -5.77
CA LEU A 16 2.95 16.32 -5.51
C LEU A 16 3.43 14.87 -5.57
N LEU A 17 2.52 13.89 -5.63
CA LEU A 17 2.90 12.48 -5.59
C LEU A 17 3.55 12.07 -6.91
N PRO A 18 4.73 11.42 -6.88
CA PRO A 18 5.29 10.87 -8.10
C PRO A 18 4.37 9.78 -8.69
N PRO A 19 4.51 9.50 -10.00
CA PRO A 19 3.81 8.39 -10.64
C PRO A 19 4.13 7.08 -9.91
N ARG A 20 3.13 6.21 -9.81
CA ARG A 20 3.32 4.85 -9.30
C ARG A 20 3.83 3.97 -10.43
N ASP A 21 4.59 2.94 -10.08
CA ASP A 21 4.90 1.87 -11.04
C ASP A 21 3.61 1.16 -11.50
N GLU A 22 3.74 0.42 -12.59
CA GLU A 22 2.62 -0.24 -13.25
C GLU A 22 1.80 -1.12 -12.30
N VAL A 23 2.45 -1.85 -11.39
CA VAL A 23 1.77 -2.75 -10.46
C VAL A 23 0.94 -1.96 -9.46
N LEU A 24 1.53 -0.96 -8.82
CA LEU A 24 0.80 -0.12 -7.86
C LEU A 24 -0.32 0.69 -8.52
N ALA A 25 -0.11 1.19 -9.73
CA ALA A 25 -1.14 1.91 -10.49
C ALA A 25 -2.34 1.00 -10.82
N GLU A 26 -2.09 -0.22 -11.31
CA GLU A 26 -3.15 -1.19 -11.56
C GLU A 26 -3.92 -1.56 -10.29
N MET A 27 -3.22 -1.73 -9.16
CA MET A 27 -3.87 -2.01 -7.87
C MET A 27 -4.79 -0.87 -7.43
N GLU A 28 -4.39 0.39 -7.66
CA GLU A 28 -5.22 1.58 -7.38
C GLU A 28 -6.51 1.56 -8.22
N GLU A 29 -6.40 1.28 -9.52
CA GLU A 29 -7.55 1.18 -10.43
C GLU A 29 -8.47 0.02 -10.06
N GLU A 30 -7.91 -1.15 -9.77
CA GLU A 30 -8.66 -2.33 -9.36
C GLU A 30 -9.38 -2.08 -8.03
N ALA A 31 -8.71 -1.46 -7.06
CA ALA A 31 -9.30 -1.11 -5.78
C ALA A 31 -10.47 -0.14 -5.96
N ALA A 32 -10.34 0.87 -6.83
CA ALA A 32 -11.44 1.77 -7.16
C ALA A 32 -12.61 1.05 -7.83
N ARG A 33 -12.33 0.21 -8.83
CA ARG A 33 -13.33 -0.57 -9.59
C ARG A 33 -14.11 -1.53 -8.71
N ARG A 34 -13.41 -2.27 -7.84
CA ARG A 34 -13.99 -3.29 -6.96
C ARG A 34 -14.39 -2.78 -5.58
N LYS A 35 -14.17 -1.49 -5.32
CA LYS A 35 -14.40 -0.84 -4.02
C LYS A 35 -13.65 -1.54 -2.88
N VAL A 36 -12.43 -2.02 -3.16
CA VAL A 36 -11.55 -2.58 -2.14
C VAL A 36 -10.95 -1.42 -1.35
N PRO A 37 -11.09 -1.39 -0.02
CA PRO A 37 -10.46 -0.35 0.78
C PRO A 37 -8.94 -0.51 0.75
N ILE A 38 -8.26 0.51 0.25
CA ILE A 38 -6.79 0.63 0.31
C ILE A 38 -6.43 1.95 1.01
N VAL A 39 -5.23 2.00 1.60
CA VAL A 39 -4.72 3.23 2.25
C VAL A 39 -4.46 4.37 1.25
N GLY A 40 -4.29 4.06 -0.03
CA GLY A 40 -3.98 5.01 -1.08
C GLY A 40 -2.52 5.51 -1.06
N PRO A 41 -2.10 6.20 -2.13
CA PRO A 41 -0.69 6.47 -2.40
C PRO A 41 -0.05 7.53 -1.51
N ALA A 42 -0.84 8.45 -0.93
CA ALA A 42 -0.34 9.44 0.01
C ALA A 42 0.03 8.78 1.35
N VAL A 43 -0.90 8.01 1.92
CA VAL A 43 -0.70 7.31 3.20
C VAL A 43 0.36 6.22 3.07
N ALA A 44 0.37 5.45 1.99
CA ALA A 44 1.35 4.38 1.80
C ALA A 44 2.81 4.89 1.76
N ARG A 45 3.04 6.12 1.27
CA ARG A 45 4.35 6.76 1.38
C ARG A 45 4.73 7.09 2.81
N ILE A 46 3.79 7.56 3.63
CA ILE A 46 4.03 7.78 5.06
C ILE A 46 4.43 6.46 5.73
N LEU A 47 3.72 5.37 5.43
CA LEU A 47 4.06 4.03 5.94
C LEU A 47 5.50 3.64 5.55
N TYR A 48 5.84 3.75 4.27
CA TYR A 48 7.21 3.49 3.79
C TYR A 48 8.26 4.31 4.55
N GLN A 49 8.04 5.62 4.73
CA GLN A 49 8.97 6.49 5.46
C GLN A 49 9.07 6.11 6.95
N LEU A 50 7.96 5.75 7.60
CA LEU A 50 7.97 5.30 9.00
C LEU A 50 8.79 4.03 9.18
N ALA A 51 8.69 3.07 8.26
CA ALA A 51 9.53 1.87 8.29
C ALA A 51 11.02 2.20 8.14
N LEU A 52 11.39 3.12 7.24
CA LEU A 52 12.78 3.55 7.07
C LEU A 52 13.32 4.28 8.32
N ILE A 53 12.57 5.27 8.82
CA ILE A 53 12.95 6.06 10.01
C ILE A 53 13.09 5.14 11.23
N GLY A 54 12.14 4.22 11.41
CA GLY A 54 12.16 3.23 12.49
C GLY A 54 13.16 2.10 12.29
N LYS A 55 13.86 2.03 11.15
CA LYS A 55 14.76 0.94 10.76
C LYS A 55 14.09 -0.45 10.90
N ALA A 56 12.80 -0.52 10.57
CA ALA A 56 12.02 -1.74 10.70
C ALA A 56 12.63 -2.86 9.85
N LYS A 57 12.74 -4.05 10.44
CA LYS A 57 13.15 -5.29 9.75
C LYS A 57 12.02 -6.30 9.66
N THR A 58 11.01 -6.15 10.50
CA THR A 58 9.83 -7.02 10.53
C THR A 58 8.59 -6.15 10.65
N VAL A 59 7.63 -6.36 9.75
CA VAL A 59 6.29 -5.73 9.79
C VAL A 59 5.25 -6.84 9.81
N PHE A 60 4.21 -6.67 10.61
CA PHE A 60 3.04 -7.55 10.62
C PHE A 60 1.80 -6.73 10.30
N GLU A 61 1.03 -7.15 9.31
CA GLU A 61 -0.22 -6.51 8.91
C GLU A 61 -1.41 -7.41 9.20
N MET A 62 -2.39 -6.88 9.93
CA MET A 62 -3.67 -7.54 10.20
C MET A 62 -4.74 -6.95 9.29
N GLY A 63 -5.19 -7.72 8.29
CA GLY A 63 -6.20 -7.28 7.32
C GLY A 63 -5.59 -6.37 6.25
N SER A 64 -4.93 -6.99 5.28
CA SER A 64 -4.12 -6.28 4.27
C SER A 64 -4.83 -6.13 2.91
N ALA A 65 -6.07 -6.64 2.79
CA ALA A 65 -6.86 -6.65 1.56
C ALA A 65 -6.06 -7.20 0.37
N ILE A 66 -6.05 -6.51 -0.78
CA ILE A 66 -5.28 -6.95 -1.95
C ILE A 66 -3.77 -6.70 -1.84
N GLY A 67 -3.23 -6.37 -0.66
CA GLY A 67 -1.79 -6.28 -0.40
C GLY A 67 -1.12 -4.97 -0.82
N TYR A 68 -1.88 -3.90 -1.06
CA TYR A 68 -1.31 -2.61 -1.51
C TYR A 68 -0.28 -2.06 -0.52
N SER A 69 -0.64 -1.92 0.76
CA SER A 69 0.29 -1.46 1.81
C SER A 69 1.43 -2.43 2.03
N THR A 70 1.19 -3.74 1.89
CA THR A 70 2.22 -4.79 2.03
C THR A 70 3.39 -4.59 1.08
N ILE A 71 3.14 -4.22 -0.17
CA ILE A 71 4.20 -3.92 -1.14
C ILE A 71 5.04 -2.73 -0.67
N TRP A 72 4.40 -1.68 -0.13
CA TRP A 72 5.14 -0.53 0.41
C TRP A 72 6.00 -0.90 1.61
N TRP A 73 5.50 -1.73 2.53
CA TRP A 73 6.32 -2.24 3.61
C TRP A 73 7.49 -3.10 3.12
N ALA A 74 7.24 -4.00 2.17
CA ALA A 74 8.25 -4.91 1.63
C ALA A 74 9.41 -4.11 1.03
N ARG A 75 9.09 -3.09 0.23
CA ARG A 75 10.07 -2.17 -0.35
C ARG A 75 10.84 -1.37 0.71
N ALA A 76 10.22 -1.05 1.84
CA ALA A 76 10.87 -0.28 2.91
C ALA A 76 11.82 -1.15 3.75
N VAL A 77 11.42 -2.37 4.11
CA VAL A 77 12.24 -3.25 4.96
C VAL A 77 13.43 -3.85 4.19
N GLY A 78 13.31 -3.95 2.86
CA GLY A 78 14.35 -4.41 1.93
C GLY A 78 14.57 -5.93 1.96
N GLU A 79 15.57 -6.41 1.20
CA GLU A 79 15.85 -7.84 0.99
C GLU A 79 16.08 -8.64 2.28
N ASN A 80 16.64 -7.99 3.30
CA ASN A 80 16.92 -8.61 4.61
C ASN A 80 15.77 -8.41 5.62
N GLY A 81 14.63 -7.88 5.16
CA GLY A 81 13.44 -7.64 5.95
C GLY A 81 12.35 -8.68 5.69
N ARG A 82 11.30 -8.64 6.51
CA ARG A 82 10.12 -9.50 6.36
C ARG A 82 8.84 -8.73 6.63
N VAL A 83 7.85 -8.97 5.78
CA VAL A 83 6.48 -8.50 6.01
C VAL A 83 5.56 -9.70 6.11
N PHE A 84 4.78 -9.78 7.18
CA PHE A 84 3.76 -10.79 7.37
C PHE A 84 2.41 -10.22 6.91
N TYR A 85 1.99 -10.64 5.72
CA TYR A 85 0.65 -10.40 5.20
C TYR A 85 -0.35 -11.31 5.92
N THR A 86 -1.49 -10.74 6.34
CA THR A 86 -2.66 -11.53 6.72
C THR A 86 -3.94 -10.89 6.19
N ASP A 87 -4.88 -11.73 5.79
CA ASP A 87 -6.25 -11.34 5.44
C ASP A 87 -7.19 -12.52 5.70
N GLY A 88 -8.42 -12.22 6.12
CA GLY A 88 -9.43 -13.24 6.42
C GLY A 88 -10.15 -13.77 5.17
N ASP A 89 -10.10 -13.05 4.05
CA ASP A 89 -10.71 -13.47 2.79
C ASP A 89 -9.66 -14.17 1.89
N PRO A 90 -9.83 -15.48 1.58
CA PRO A 90 -8.89 -16.19 0.71
C PRO A 90 -8.81 -15.61 -0.71
N ILE A 91 -9.85 -14.93 -1.19
CA ILE A 91 -9.85 -14.26 -2.50
C ILE A 91 -8.90 -13.05 -2.48
N ASN A 92 -8.86 -12.30 -1.37
CA ASN A 92 -7.91 -11.21 -1.20
C ASN A 92 -6.47 -11.73 -1.13
N ALA A 93 -6.25 -12.80 -0.35
CA ALA A 93 -4.93 -13.45 -0.25
C ALA A 93 -4.39 -13.92 -1.60
N GLU A 94 -5.23 -14.53 -2.43
CA GLU A 94 -4.84 -14.98 -3.78
C GLU A 94 -4.51 -13.80 -4.70
N ARG A 95 -5.26 -12.69 -4.62
CA ARG A 95 -4.96 -11.48 -5.40
C ARG A 95 -3.67 -10.81 -4.93
N ALA A 96 -3.50 -10.67 -3.63
CA ALA A 96 -2.31 -10.09 -3.03
C ALA A 96 -1.05 -10.86 -3.45
N ARG A 97 -1.11 -12.21 -3.42
CA ARG A 97 -0.02 -13.07 -3.88
C ARG A 97 0.40 -12.77 -5.32
N LYS A 98 -0.56 -12.64 -6.25
CA LYS A 98 -0.28 -12.29 -7.66
C LYS A 98 0.36 -10.91 -7.81
N TYR A 99 -0.07 -9.95 -7.01
CA TYR A 99 0.54 -8.63 -7.00
C TYR A 99 1.96 -8.65 -6.44
N PHE A 100 2.23 -9.45 -5.40
CA PHE A 100 3.59 -9.60 -4.85
C PHE A 100 4.55 -10.19 -5.89
N GLU A 101 4.15 -11.26 -6.57
CA GLU A 101 4.97 -11.89 -7.63
C GLU A 101 5.34 -10.92 -8.76
N ARG A 102 4.46 -9.95 -9.05
CA ARG A 102 4.70 -8.91 -10.07
C ARG A 102 5.48 -7.71 -9.53
N ALA A 103 5.38 -7.42 -8.24
CA ALA A 103 5.99 -6.26 -7.61
C ALA A 103 7.48 -6.43 -7.29
N GLY A 104 7.96 -7.68 -7.26
CA GLY A 104 9.35 -8.04 -6.93
C GLY A 104 9.53 -8.30 -5.44
#